data_AF-A0A6C0D3Z0-F1
#
_entry.id   AF-A0A6C0D3Z0-F1
#
_cell.length_a   1.000
_cell.length_b   1.000
_cell.length_c   1.000
_cell.angle_alpha   90.00
_cell.angle_beta   90.00
_cell.angle_gamma   90.00
#
_symmetry.space_group_name_H-M   'P 1'
#
loop_
_entity.id
_entity.type
_entity.pdbx_description
1 polymer ?
#
loop_
_entity_poly.entity_id
_entity_poly.type
_entity_poly.pdbx_seq_one_letter_code
_entity_poly.pdbx_strand_id
1 'polypeptide(L)'
;MDYSIQTGNFFMFMHAFINMGLKTIIYAIRHFDYQKAGLTILTWYSETVERCKYGIRTVYNIPFVKGLFDECVYCLQYAKCSIIGQRIQPMNSGWICMTILKEHATLDKNNLEIYEYLDENKLVEEEFLNNCDSIKSTVQYNAKFNNSLITMKVEDKYYCRHYDSAKLNHEPETFQLQVCKPVLLGKFLNIEYTHPDMSQGIVIQLDKGYWVEGNHILSNVFIKRWLEYQMLPYKFDERYCVTILDGDVNVVLLRWGQGIVLGEGGGYEII
;
A
#
# COMPACT_ATOMS: atom_id res chain seq x y z
N MET A 1 47.14 71.42 -28.20
CA MET A 1 47.59 70.04 -27.91
C MET A 1 47.08 69.51 -26.57
N ASP A 2 46.83 70.36 -25.57
CA ASP A 2 46.44 69.95 -24.21
C ASP A 2 45.08 69.23 -24.06
N TYR A 3 44.10 69.53 -24.91
CA TYR A 3 42.78 68.88 -24.88
C TYR A 3 42.82 67.37 -25.23
N SER A 4 43.81 66.92 -26.02
CA SER A 4 43.96 65.49 -26.36
C SER A 4 44.58 64.67 -25.22
N ILE A 5 45.40 65.32 -24.37
CA ILE A 5 46.04 64.69 -23.22
C ILE A 5 45.05 64.55 -22.06
N GLN A 6 44.19 65.56 -21.84
CA GLN A 6 43.13 65.50 -20.82
C GLN A 6 42.06 64.44 -21.12
N THR A 7 41.67 64.27 -22.38
CA THR A 7 40.70 63.25 -22.79
C THR A 7 41.27 61.83 -22.67
N GLY A 8 42.54 61.61 -23.04
CA GLY A 8 43.22 60.32 -22.83
C GLY A 8 43.32 59.90 -21.36
N ASN A 9 43.63 60.84 -20.46
CA ASN A 9 43.71 60.59 -19.02
C ASN A 9 42.34 60.25 -18.41
N PHE A 10 41.26 60.86 -18.90
CA PHE A 10 39.90 60.56 -18.47
C PHE A 10 39.48 59.12 -18.84
N PHE A 11 39.78 58.67 -20.07
CA PHE A 11 39.48 57.31 -20.49
C PHE A 11 40.29 56.26 -19.73
N MET A 12 41.57 56.52 -19.43
CA MET A 12 42.37 55.62 -18.58
C MET A 12 41.82 55.54 -17.16
N PHE A 13 41.37 56.66 -16.59
CA PHE A 13 40.73 56.69 -15.28
C PHE A 13 39.43 55.90 -15.26
N MET A 14 38.55 56.10 -16.25
CA MET A 14 37.31 55.34 -16.39
C MET A 14 37.55 53.84 -16.56
N HIS A 15 38.55 53.45 -17.35
CA HIS A 15 38.93 52.06 -17.53
C HIS A 15 39.45 51.43 -16.23
N ALA A 16 40.30 52.14 -15.48
CA ALA A 16 40.79 51.70 -14.18
C ALA A 16 39.66 51.56 -13.16
N PHE A 17 38.72 52.51 -13.14
CA PHE A 17 37.57 52.49 -12.24
C PHE A 17 36.62 51.31 -12.52
N ILE A 18 36.33 51.06 -13.80
CA ILE A 18 35.52 49.90 -14.23
C ILE A 18 36.23 48.59 -13.88
N ASN A 19 37.53 48.48 -14.12
CA ASN A 19 38.30 47.28 -13.77
C ASN A 19 38.35 47.03 -12.25
N MET A 20 38.44 48.09 -11.45
CA MET A 20 38.43 47.98 -9.99
C MET A 20 37.04 47.55 -9.48
N GLY A 21 35.98 48.14 -10.05
CA GLY A 21 34.59 47.74 -9.77
C GLY A 21 34.34 46.27 -10.11
N LEU A 22 34.74 45.83 -11.31
CA LEU A 22 34.61 44.43 -11.75
C LEU A 22 35.40 43.47 -10.86
N LYS A 23 36.63 43.80 -10.48
CA LYS A 23 37.43 42.96 -9.56
C LYS A 23 36.77 42.82 -8.19
N THR A 24 36.16 43.89 -7.69
CA THR A 24 35.47 43.89 -6.40
C THR A 24 34.21 43.02 -6.45
N ILE A 25 33.43 43.11 -7.53
CA ILE A 25 32.24 42.27 -7.76
C ILE A 25 32.63 40.80 -7.91
N ILE A 26 33.67 40.49 -8.70
CA ILE A 26 34.16 39.11 -8.87
C ILE A 26 34.66 38.53 -7.55
N TYR A 27 35.36 39.33 -6.74
CA TYR A 27 35.82 38.93 -5.40
C TYR A 27 34.63 38.63 -4.47
N ALA A 28 33.62 39.51 -4.46
CA ALA A 28 32.41 39.32 -3.66
C ALA A 28 31.64 38.06 -4.08
N ILE A 29 31.50 37.79 -5.39
CA ILE A 29 30.85 36.58 -5.91
C ILE A 29 31.66 35.33 -5.57
N ARG A 30 32.99 35.35 -5.73
CA ARG A 30 33.87 34.19 -5.44
C ARG A 30 33.97 33.85 -3.96
N HIS A 31 33.72 34.80 -3.06
CA HIS A 31 33.77 34.59 -1.61
C HIS A 31 32.37 34.54 -0.99
N PHE A 32 31.32 34.55 -1.81
CA PHE A 32 29.98 34.28 -1.33
C PHE A 32 29.86 32.79 -0.99
N ASP A 33 29.42 32.49 0.22
CA ASP A 33 29.28 31.13 0.71
C ASP A 33 27.96 30.52 0.22
N TYR A 34 27.98 30.03 -1.02
CA TYR A 34 26.85 29.38 -1.66
C TYR A 34 26.39 28.12 -0.92
N GLN A 35 27.29 27.42 -0.22
CA GLN A 35 26.94 26.23 0.56
C GLN A 35 26.07 26.63 1.77
N LYS A 36 26.48 27.65 2.51
CA LYS A 36 25.70 28.18 3.64
C LYS A 36 24.36 28.76 3.18
N ALA A 37 24.33 29.49 2.06
CA ALA A 37 23.08 30.01 1.50
C ALA A 37 22.13 28.88 1.07
N GLY A 38 22.65 27.86 0.37
CA GLY A 38 21.88 26.69 -0.06
C GLY A 38 21.30 25.89 1.12
N LEU A 39 22.11 25.61 2.15
CA LEU A 39 21.66 24.94 3.36
C LEU A 39 20.59 25.75 4.09
N THR A 40 20.74 27.08 4.17
CA THR A 40 19.75 27.95 4.82
C THR A 40 18.40 27.89 4.09
N ILE A 41 18.41 27.95 2.76
CA ILE A 41 17.19 27.84 1.93
C ILE A 41 16.54 26.47 2.09
N LEU A 42 17.34 25.40 2.06
CA LEU A 42 16.86 24.03 2.23
C LEU A 42 16.21 23.85 3.62
N THR A 43 16.88 24.27 4.69
CA THR A 43 16.35 24.20 6.05
C THR A 43 15.05 24.99 6.18
N TRP A 44 15.02 26.23 5.68
CA TRP A 44 13.81 27.04 5.69
C TRP A 44 12.65 26.38 4.94
N TYR A 45 12.92 25.81 3.77
CA TYR A 45 11.92 25.06 2.99
C TYR A 45 11.40 23.84 3.76
N SER A 46 12.31 23.01 4.29
CA SER A 46 11.96 21.82 5.08
C SER A 46 11.13 22.17 6.31
N GLU A 47 11.53 23.19 7.08
CA GLU A 47 10.78 23.67 8.24
C GLU A 47 9.39 24.19 7.85
N THR A 48 9.30 24.94 6.75
CA THR A 48 8.02 25.48 6.27
C THR A 48 7.07 24.36 5.85
N VAL A 49 7.57 23.37 5.10
CA VAL A 49 6.80 22.20 4.71
C VAL A 49 6.32 21.41 5.93
N GLU A 50 7.18 21.18 6.93
CA GLU A 50 6.78 20.47 8.16
C GLU A 50 5.74 21.24 8.98
N ARG A 51 5.85 22.57 9.07
CA ARG A 51 4.81 23.41 9.70
C ARG A 51 3.48 23.31 8.97
N CYS A 52 3.49 23.34 7.64
CA CYS A 52 2.28 23.17 6.84
C CYS A 52 1.66 21.79 7.04
N LYS A 53 2.46 20.71 7.00
CA LYS A 53 1.99 19.34 7.27
C LYS A 53 1.38 19.24 8.66
N TYR A 54 2.03 19.81 9.67
CA TYR A 54 1.54 19.81 11.04
C TYR A 54 0.20 20.57 11.16
N GLY A 55 0.09 21.75 10.54
CA GLY A 55 -1.15 22.53 10.51
C GLY A 55 -2.29 21.76 9.85
N ILE A 56 -2.05 21.17 8.66
CA ILE A 56 -3.03 20.34 7.95
C ILE A 56 -3.45 19.14 8.81
N ARG A 57 -2.50 18.44 9.42
CA ARG A 57 -2.77 17.28 10.29
C ARG A 57 -3.61 17.67 11.50
N THR A 58 -3.36 18.85 12.08
CA THR A 58 -4.12 19.36 13.22
C THR A 58 -5.58 19.62 12.84
N VAL A 59 -5.80 20.25 11.68
CA VAL A 59 -7.15 20.52 11.15
C VAL A 59 -7.86 19.22 10.76
N TYR A 60 -7.15 18.29 10.11
CA TYR A 60 -7.70 16.98 9.73
C TYR A 60 -8.08 16.13 10.93
N ASN A 61 -7.38 16.22 12.06
CA ASN A 61 -7.71 15.47 13.27
C ASN A 61 -9.00 15.93 13.98
N ILE A 62 -9.63 17.02 13.54
CA ILE A 62 -10.94 17.43 14.04
C ILE A 62 -11.98 16.41 13.53
N PRO A 63 -12.75 15.70 14.40
CA PRO A 63 -13.59 14.58 13.99
C PRO A 63 -14.56 14.87 12.84
N PHE A 64 -15.20 16.05 12.86
CA PHE A 64 -16.09 16.49 11.80
C PHE A 64 -15.37 16.69 10.46
N VAL A 65 -14.21 17.35 10.48
CA VAL A 65 -13.39 17.60 9.27
C VAL A 65 -12.88 16.28 8.72
N LYS A 66 -12.41 15.39 9.60
CA LYS A 66 -11.97 14.05 9.24
C LYS A 66 -13.08 13.29 8.51
N GLY A 67 -14.25 13.18 9.10
CA GLY A 67 -15.39 12.44 8.54
C GLY A 67 -15.78 12.96 7.16
N LEU A 68 -15.97 14.28 7.03
CA LEU A 68 -16.36 14.88 5.75
C LEU A 68 -15.29 14.70 4.67
N PHE A 69 -14.02 14.83 5.03
CA PHE A 69 -12.92 14.64 4.09
C PHE A 69 -12.82 13.17 3.64
N ASP A 70 -12.89 12.23 4.59
CA ASP A 70 -12.83 10.80 4.32
C ASP A 70 -14.02 10.36 3.43
N GLU A 71 -15.22 10.87 3.70
CA GLU A 71 -16.42 10.63 2.88
C GLU A 71 -16.26 11.17 1.45
N CYS A 72 -15.75 12.39 1.29
CA CYS A 72 -15.50 12.98 -0.03
C CYS A 72 -14.47 12.17 -0.83
N VAL A 73 -13.35 11.80 -0.19
CA VAL A 73 -12.32 10.97 -0.81
C VAL A 73 -12.89 9.62 -1.24
N TYR A 74 -13.67 8.98 -0.36
CA TYR A 74 -14.33 7.72 -0.66
C TYR A 74 -15.34 7.86 -1.81
N CYS A 75 -16.17 8.91 -1.82
CA CYS A 75 -17.14 9.13 -2.89
C CYS A 75 -16.47 9.31 -4.26
N LEU A 76 -15.37 10.07 -4.31
CA LEU A 76 -14.57 10.22 -5.53
C LEU A 76 -13.97 8.89 -5.99
N GLN A 77 -13.44 8.10 -5.06
CA GLN A 77 -12.91 6.78 -5.35
C GLN A 77 -14.00 5.81 -5.83
N TYR A 78 -15.16 5.80 -5.17
CA TYR A 78 -16.32 5.01 -5.53
C TYR A 78 -16.81 5.33 -6.95
N ALA A 79 -16.93 6.62 -7.28
CA ALA A 79 -17.32 7.06 -8.62
C ALA A 79 -16.31 6.59 -9.68
N LYS A 80 -15.01 6.73 -9.40
CA LYS A 80 -13.94 6.24 -10.27
C LYS A 80 -14.04 4.72 -10.48
N CYS A 81 -14.16 3.95 -9.40
CA CYS A 81 -14.26 2.49 -9.46
C CYS A 81 -15.52 2.06 -10.24
N SER A 82 -16.65 2.75 -10.02
CA SER A 82 -17.92 2.47 -10.71
C SER A 82 -17.83 2.69 -12.22
N ILE A 83 -17.16 3.77 -12.67
CA ILE A 83 -16.95 4.05 -14.10
C ILE A 83 -16.12 2.95 -14.77
N ILE A 84 -15.17 2.38 -14.05
CA ILE A 84 -14.18 1.44 -14.57
C ILE A 84 -14.63 -0.02 -14.40
N GLY A 85 -15.69 -0.26 -13.61
CA GLY A 85 -16.14 -1.60 -13.26
C GLY A 85 -15.24 -2.29 -12.23
N GLN A 86 -14.49 -1.52 -11.45
CA GLN A 86 -13.58 -2.00 -10.42
C GLN A 86 -14.32 -2.18 -9.09
N ARG A 87 -13.90 -3.15 -8.27
CA ARG A 87 -14.42 -3.32 -6.91
C ARG A 87 -13.86 -2.28 -5.95
N ILE A 88 -14.64 -1.95 -4.93
CA ILE A 88 -14.26 -1.07 -3.83
C ILE A 88 -14.79 -1.64 -2.51
N GLN A 89 -13.99 -1.53 -1.44
CA GLN A 89 -14.37 -2.03 -0.12
C GLN A 89 -15.36 -1.06 0.54
N PRO A 90 -16.20 -1.51 1.48
CA PRO A 90 -16.97 -0.61 2.32
C PRO A 90 -16.06 0.40 3.01
N MET A 91 -16.52 1.66 3.08
CA MET A 91 -15.79 2.76 3.71
C MET A 91 -15.51 2.48 5.19
N ASN A 92 -16.54 2.05 5.92
CA ASN A 92 -16.47 1.85 7.35
C ASN A 92 -15.78 0.53 7.69
N SER A 93 -15.21 0.48 8.90
CA SER A 93 -14.80 -0.77 9.53
C SER A 93 -16.01 -1.51 10.10
N GLY A 94 -15.81 -2.76 10.53
CA GLY A 94 -16.83 -3.55 11.21
C GLY A 94 -17.59 -4.45 10.25
N TRP A 95 -16.87 -5.07 9.32
CA TRP A 95 -17.45 -5.98 8.35
C TRP A 95 -16.65 -7.27 8.22
N ILE A 96 -17.35 -8.31 7.82
CA ILE A 96 -16.81 -9.59 7.37
C ILE A 96 -17.12 -9.71 5.88
N CYS A 97 -16.14 -10.14 5.11
CA CYS A 97 -16.28 -10.44 3.71
C CYS A 97 -15.90 -11.88 3.45
N MET A 98 -16.84 -12.64 2.91
CA MET A 98 -16.63 -13.99 2.43
C MET A 98 -16.36 -13.94 0.93
N THR A 99 -15.21 -14.46 0.51
CA THR A 99 -14.81 -14.56 -0.89
C THR A 99 -14.67 -16.03 -1.27
N ILE A 100 -15.35 -16.47 -2.33
CA ILE A 100 -15.26 -17.84 -2.85
C ILE A 100 -14.81 -17.79 -4.30
N LEU A 101 -13.73 -18.53 -4.61
CA LEU A 101 -13.26 -18.73 -5.96
C LEU A 101 -13.98 -19.93 -6.57
N LYS A 102 -14.80 -19.65 -7.60
CA LYS A 102 -15.53 -20.70 -8.32
C LYS A 102 -14.63 -21.36 -9.35
N GLU A 103 -14.67 -22.69 -9.40
CA GLU A 103 -14.06 -23.43 -10.51
C GLU A 103 -15.12 -23.64 -11.59
N HIS A 104 -15.06 -22.88 -12.68
CA HIS A 104 -15.89 -23.10 -13.87
C HIS A 104 -15.00 -23.32 -15.10
N ALA A 105 -15.31 -24.38 -15.85
CA ALA A 105 -14.54 -24.90 -16.98
C ALA A 105 -14.47 -23.98 -18.22
N THR A 106 -15.11 -22.81 -18.21
CA THR A 106 -15.18 -21.94 -19.38
C THR A 106 -15.21 -20.46 -18.98
N LEU A 107 -14.04 -19.83 -19.10
CA LEU A 107 -13.81 -18.42 -19.45
C LEU A 107 -13.95 -17.28 -18.44
N ASP A 108 -14.38 -17.46 -17.19
CA ASP A 108 -14.09 -16.44 -16.17
C ASP A 108 -14.11 -17.01 -14.74
N LYS A 109 -12.94 -17.06 -14.10
CA LYS A 109 -12.82 -17.36 -12.66
C LYS A 109 -13.36 -16.14 -11.89
N ASN A 110 -14.68 -16.00 -11.82
CA ASN A 110 -15.32 -14.92 -11.08
C ASN A 110 -15.37 -15.23 -9.58
N ASN A 111 -14.87 -14.30 -8.78
CA ASN A 111 -15.03 -14.34 -7.33
C ASN A 111 -16.45 -13.97 -6.93
N LEU A 112 -17.06 -14.79 -6.08
CA LEU A 112 -18.24 -14.37 -5.33
C LEU A 112 -17.77 -13.70 -4.04
N GLU A 113 -18.13 -12.43 -3.83
CA GLU A 113 -17.87 -11.73 -2.57
C GLU A 113 -19.20 -11.34 -1.92
N ILE A 114 -19.34 -11.64 -0.64
CA ILE A 114 -20.48 -11.28 0.19
C ILE A 114 -19.95 -10.49 1.37
N TYR A 115 -20.54 -9.32 1.63
CA TYR A 115 -20.20 -8.46 2.76
C TYR A 115 -21.33 -8.49 3.79
N GLU A 116 -20.95 -8.66 5.05
CA GLU A 116 -21.85 -8.63 6.20
C GLU A 116 -21.25 -7.67 7.23
N TYR A 117 -22.08 -6.83 7.85
CA TYR A 117 -21.65 -5.95 8.94
C TYR A 117 -21.75 -6.68 10.27
N LEU A 118 -20.80 -6.42 11.16
CA LEU A 118 -20.77 -7.01 12.50
C LEU A 118 -21.94 -6.50 13.34
N ASP A 119 -22.53 -7.40 14.12
CA ASP A 119 -23.58 -7.05 15.07
C ASP A 119 -22.96 -6.49 16.36
N GLU A 120 -23.31 -5.26 16.74
CA GLU A 120 -22.81 -4.60 17.96
C GLU A 120 -23.13 -5.41 19.24
N ASN A 121 -24.13 -6.30 19.20
CA ASN A 121 -24.54 -7.11 20.34
C ASN A 121 -23.81 -8.46 20.46
N LYS A 122 -23.02 -8.85 19.46
CA LYS A 122 -22.31 -10.13 19.44
C LYS A 122 -20.83 -9.95 19.70
N LEU A 123 -20.22 -11.02 20.22
CA LEU A 123 -18.77 -11.10 20.29
C LEU A 123 -18.21 -11.26 18.87
N VAL A 124 -17.41 -10.28 18.44
CA VAL A 124 -16.79 -10.23 17.11
C VAL A 124 -16.03 -11.52 16.77
N GLU A 125 -15.34 -12.10 17.76
CA GLU A 125 -14.60 -13.35 17.60
C GLU A 125 -15.52 -14.54 17.27
N GLU A 126 -16.64 -14.67 17.98
CA GLU A 126 -17.61 -15.73 17.73
C GLU A 126 -18.26 -15.56 16.36
N GLU A 127 -18.62 -14.34 15.98
CA GLU A 127 -19.19 -14.06 14.66
C GLU A 127 -18.20 -14.38 13.52
N PHE A 128 -16.92 -14.05 13.71
CA PHE A 128 -15.87 -14.40 12.75
C PHE A 128 -15.65 -15.91 12.63
N LEU A 129 -15.59 -16.63 13.76
CA LEU A 129 -15.42 -18.08 13.79
C LEU A 129 -16.63 -18.81 13.19
N ASN A 130 -17.85 -18.37 13.48
CA ASN A 130 -19.06 -18.94 12.88
C ASN A 130 -19.09 -18.78 11.36
N ASN A 131 -18.64 -17.63 10.84
CA ASN A 131 -18.46 -17.42 9.41
C ASN A 131 -17.37 -18.34 8.83
N CYS A 132 -16.27 -18.53 9.55
CA CYS A 132 -15.22 -19.49 9.21
C CYS A 132 -15.74 -20.91 9.08
N ASP A 133 -16.49 -21.42 10.05
CA ASP A 133 -17.05 -22.76 10.00
C ASP A 133 -18.07 -22.91 8.86
N SER A 134 -18.86 -21.87 8.61
CA SER A 134 -19.85 -21.82 7.53
C SER A 134 -19.20 -21.88 6.15
N ILE A 135 -18.12 -21.12 5.91
CA ILE A 135 -17.42 -21.17 4.62
C ILE A 135 -16.61 -22.47 4.48
N LYS A 136 -15.98 -22.92 5.57
CA LYS A 136 -15.16 -24.14 5.62
C LYS A 136 -16.00 -25.34 5.21
N SER A 137 -17.18 -25.48 5.80
CA SER A 137 -18.15 -26.52 5.42
C SER A 137 -18.65 -26.36 3.98
N THR A 138 -18.93 -25.13 3.52
CA THR A 138 -19.37 -24.87 2.14
C THR A 138 -18.32 -25.32 1.11
N VAL A 139 -17.04 -25.02 1.34
CA VAL A 139 -15.92 -25.44 0.48
C VAL A 139 -15.70 -26.95 0.57
N GLN A 140 -15.84 -27.54 1.76
CA GLN A 140 -15.66 -28.98 1.95
C GLN A 140 -16.69 -29.82 1.17
N TYR A 141 -17.95 -29.40 1.17
CA TYR A 141 -19.05 -30.20 0.64
C TYR A 141 -19.51 -29.81 -0.77
N ASN A 142 -19.02 -28.70 -1.32
CA ASN A 142 -19.40 -28.25 -2.66
C ASN A 142 -18.22 -28.33 -3.62
N ALA A 143 -18.22 -29.35 -4.49
CA ALA A 143 -17.17 -29.59 -5.49
C ALA A 143 -16.97 -28.46 -6.52
N LYS A 144 -17.81 -27.41 -6.53
CA LYS A 144 -17.62 -26.23 -7.38
C LYS A 144 -16.78 -25.13 -6.72
N PHE A 145 -16.50 -25.27 -5.43
CA PHE A 145 -15.80 -24.28 -4.61
C PHE A 145 -14.54 -24.91 -4.04
N ASN A 146 -13.39 -24.59 -4.64
CA ASN A 146 -12.13 -25.21 -4.20
C ASN A 146 -11.41 -24.36 -3.16
N ASN A 147 -11.56 -23.04 -3.24
CA ASN A 147 -10.85 -22.12 -2.37
C ASN A 147 -11.77 -21.01 -1.90
N SER A 148 -11.63 -20.63 -0.63
CA SER A 148 -12.29 -19.48 -0.05
C SER A 148 -11.36 -18.65 0.81
N LEU A 149 -11.74 -17.39 1.00
CA LEU A 149 -11.08 -16.44 1.88
C LEU A 149 -12.15 -15.71 2.67
N ILE A 150 -12.00 -15.66 3.99
CA ILE A 150 -12.72 -14.73 4.84
C ILE A 150 -11.78 -13.62 5.20
N THR A 151 -12.26 -12.38 5.05
CA THR A 151 -11.56 -11.18 5.48
C THR A 151 -12.47 -10.38 6.38
N MET A 152 -12.06 -10.12 7.60
CA MET A 152 -12.74 -9.21 8.52
C MET A 152 -11.93 -7.94 8.68
N LYS A 153 -12.59 -6.79 8.72
CA LYS A 153 -11.97 -5.51 9.04
C LYS A 153 -12.53 -4.97 10.36
N VAL A 154 -11.64 -4.80 11.32
CA VAL A 154 -11.92 -4.16 12.61
C VAL A 154 -10.88 -3.08 12.85
N GLU A 155 -11.34 -1.85 13.04
CA GLU A 155 -10.54 -0.62 13.01
C GLU A 155 -9.70 -0.56 11.72
N ASP A 156 -8.37 -0.47 11.88
CA ASP A 156 -7.40 -0.43 10.79
C ASP A 156 -6.72 -1.80 10.56
N LYS A 157 -7.29 -2.89 11.09
CA LYS A 157 -6.73 -4.24 10.99
C LYS A 157 -7.60 -5.13 10.11
N TYR A 158 -6.93 -6.00 9.36
CA TYR A 158 -7.53 -7.03 8.55
C TYR A 158 -7.21 -8.40 9.16
N TYR A 159 -8.22 -9.25 9.27
CA TYR A 159 -8.09 -10.63 9.74
C TYR A 159 -8.47 -11.56 8.61
N CYS A 160 -7.54 -12.40 8.17
CA CYS A 160 -7.72 -13.23 6.98
C CYS A 160 -7.58 -14.72 7.29
N ARG A 161 -8.53 -15.53 6.82
CA ARG A 161 -8.48 -16.99 6.86
C ARG A 161 -8.80 -17.57 5.49
N HIS A 162 -7.91 -18.41 5.00
CA HIS A 162 -8.05 -19.09 3.71
C HIS A 162 -8.30 -20.57 3.94
N TYR A 163 -9.26 -21.13 3.21
CA TYR A 163 -9.61 -22.54 3.24
C TYR A 163 -9.55 -23.11 1.84
N ASP A 164 -8.75 -24.17 1.68
CA ASP A 164 -8.64 -24.96 0.45
C ASP A 164 -9.23 -26.34 0.67
N SER A 165 -10.24 -26.70 -0.13
CA SER A 165 -10.91 -28.01 -0.13
C SER A 165 -9.93 -29.20 -0.12
N ALA A 166 -8.78 -29.08 -0.79
CA ALA A 166 -7.81 -30.15 -0.89
C ALA A 166 -6.94 -30.32 0.37
N LYS A 167 -6.89 -29.31 1.24
CA LYS A 167 -6.00 -29.22 2.41
C LYS A 167 -6.76 -29.10 3.74
N LEU A 168 -8.08 -29.27 3.72
CA LEU A 168 -8.90 -29.17 4.93
C LEU A 168 -8.55 -30.27 5.94
N ASN A 169 -7.85 -29.88 7.01
CA ASN A 169 -7.69 -30.69 8.21
C ASN A 169 -8.86 -30.44 9.19
N HIS A 170 -9.23 -31.48 9.93
CA HIS A 170 -10.37 -31.47 10.86
C HIS A 170 -10.13 -30.73 12.18
N GLU A 171 -8.96 -30.12 12.38
CA GLU A 171 -8.69 -29.43 13.63
C GLU A 171 -9.43 -28.08 13.69
N PRO A 172 -10.06 -27.76 14.84
CA PRO A 172 -10.70 -26.47 15.05
C PRO A 172 -9.63 -25.40 15.16
N GLU A 173 -9.74 -24.36 14.33
CA GLU A 173 -8.89 -23.18 14.47
C GLU A 173 -9.29 -22.40 15.71
N THR A 174 -8.33 -22.10 16.58
CA THR A 174 -8.54 -21.15 17.67
C THR A 174 -8.20 -19.75 17.19
N PHE A 175 -9.19 -18.85 17.18
CA PHE A 175 -8.99 -17.42 16.90
C PHE A 175 -9.18 -16.60 18.16
N GLN A 176 -8.22 -15.72 18.46
CA GLN A 176 -8.32 -14.74 19.53
C GLN A 176 -7.78 -13.40 19.04
N LEU A 177 -8.62 -12.37 19.09
CA LEU A 177 -8.34 -11.05 18.53
C LEU A 177 -7.23 -10.34 19.30
N GLN A 178 -7.05 -10.69 20.59
CA GLN A 178 -5.98 -10.17 21.47
C GLN A 178 -4.61 -10.82 21.23
N VAL A 179 -4.56 -12.07 20.76
CA VAL A 179 -3.30 -12.78 20.46
C VAL A 179 -2.71 -12.31 19.13
N CYS A 180 -3.57 -11.86 18.23
CA CYS A 180 -3.25 -11.28 16.93
C CYS A 180 -2.51 -9.93 17.09
N LYS A 181 -1.22 -9.99 17.43
CA LYS A 181 -0.35 -8.82 17.56
C LYS A 181 0.01 -8.28 16.18
N PRO A 182 0.17 -6.94 16.03
CA PRO A 182 0.76 -6.41 14.83
C PRO A 182 2.18 -6.97 14.68
N VAL A 183 2.44 -7.62 13.56
CA VAL A 183 3.77 -8.07 13.19
C VAL A 183 4.62 -6.84 12.88
N LEU A 184 5.89 -6.86 13.30
CA LEU A 184 6.84 -5.80 12.99
C LEU A 184 6.88 -5.55 11.47
N LEU A 185 6.56 -4.32 11.08
CA LEU A 185 6.60 -3.85 9.70
C LEU A 185 8.01 -4.04 9.12
N GLY A 186 8.12 -4.63 7.93
CA GLY A 186 9.38 -4.62 7.15
C GLY A 186 9.99 -5.97 6.78
N LYS A 187 9.26 -7.08 6.93
CA LYS A 187 9.75 -8.41 6.50
C LYS A 187 9.58 -8.70 5.01
N PHE A 188 8.66 -8.09 4.28
CA PHE A 188 8.66 -8.20 2.81
C PHE A 188 9.14 -6.88 2.22
N LEU A 189 10.28 -6.93 1.54
CA LEU A 189 10.85 -5.80 0.80
C LEU A 189 10.08 -5.57 -0.50
N ASN A 190 9.65 -6.65 -1.15
CA ASN A 190 8.84 -6.61 -2.37
C ASN A 190 7.95 -7.84 -2.47
N ILE A 191 6.76 -7.66 -3.04
CA ILE A 191 5.85 -8.73 -3.42
C ILE A 191 5.43 -8.44 -4.86
N GLU A 192 5.70 -9.36 -5.78
CA GLU A 192 5.43 -9.16 -7.20
C GLU A 192 4.61 -10.31 -7.77
N TYR A 193 3.45 -9.97 -8.33
CA TYR A 193 2.63 -10.87 -9.12
C TYR A 193 3.14 -10.93 -10.56
N THR A 194 3.30 -12.12 -11.10
CA THR A 194 3.71 -12.33 -12.50
C THR A 194 2.88 -13.41 -13.17
N HIS A 195 2.74 -13.30 -14.49
CA HIS A 195 2.05 -14.30 -15.31
C HIS A 195 2.80 -14.43 -16.65
N PRO A 196 3.00 -15.64 -17.21
CA PRO A 196 3.79 -15.83 -18.43
C PRO A 196 3.32 -15.01 -19.63
N ASP A 197 2.01 -14.82 -19.75
CA ASP A 197 1.41 -14.05 -20.84
C ASP A 197 1.22 -12.55 -20.51
N MET A 198 1.92 -12.03 -19.49
CA MET A 198 2.01 -10.61 -19.15
C MET A 198 3.44 -10.12 -19.36
N SER A 199 3.61 -8.96 -19.98
CA SER A 199 4.94 -8.39 -20.25
C SER A 199 5.63 -7.82 -19.02
N GLN A 200 4.85 -7.49 -17.97
CA GLN A 200 5.33 -6.88 -16.73
C GLN A 200 4.59 -7.48 -15.54
N GLY A 201 5.29 -7.61 -14.42
CA GLY A 201 4.68 -7.96 -13.14
C GLY A 201 3.92 -6.80 -12.53
N ILE A 202 3.06 -7.12 -11.55
CA ILE A 202 2.33 -6.15 -10.75
C ILE A 202 2.89 -6.21 -9.33
N VAL A 203 3.41 -5.09 -8.84
CA VAL A 203 3.86 -4.98 -7.45
C VAL A 203 2.64 -4.93 -6.53
N ILE A 204 2.56 -5.89 -5.61
CA ILE A 204 1.51 -5.98 -4.60
C ILE A 204 1.92 -5.13 -3.40
N GLN A 205 1.13 -4.09 -3.13
CA GLN A 205 1.26 -3.27 -1.93
C GLN A 205 0.17 -3.69 -0.94
N LEU A 206 0.59 -4.29 0.18
CA LEU A 206 -0.30 -4.68 1.26
C LEU A 206 -0.45 -3.52 2.26
N ASP A 207 -1.68 -3.26 2.67
CA ASP A 207 -1.96 -2.33 3.75
C ASP A 207 -1.36 -2.83 5.07
N LYS A 208 -0.99 -1.89 5.95
CA LYS A 208 -0.35 -2.24 7.22
C LYS A 208 -1.24 -3.10 8.12
N GLY A 209 -2.56 -2.97 7.97
CA GLY A 209 -3.55 -3.75 8.70
C GLY A 209 -3.53 -5.23 8.40
N TYR A 210 -2.92 -5.69 7.31
CA TYR A 210 -2.77 -7.13 7.01
C TYR A 210 -1.63 -7.79 7.79
N TRP A 211 -0.70 -7.03 8.37
CA TRP A 211 0.44 -7.56 9.15
C TRP A 211 0.02 -7.96 10.55
N VAL A 212 -0.87 -8.95 10.63
CA VAL A 212 -1.40 -9.48 11.86
C VAL A 212 -1.05 -10.94 11.94
N GLU A 213 -0.53 -11.36 13.09
CA GLU A 213 -0.18 -12.75 13.33
C GLU A 213 -1.36 -13.70 13.08
N GLY A 214 -1.09 -14.84 12.48
CA GLY A 214 -2.06 -15.85 12.05
C GLY A 214 -2.81 -15.49 10.76
N ASN A 215 -2.58 -14.33 10.14
CA ASN A 215 -3.26 -14.00 8.89
C ASN A 215 -2.82 -14.87 7.72
N HIS A 216 -3.80 -15.38 6.97
CA HIS A 216 -3.57 -16.06 5.70
C HIS A 216 -3.62 -15.02 4.58
N ILE A 217 -2.47 -14.75 3.95
CA ILE A 217 -2.33 -13.77 2.87
C ILE A 217 -1.71 -14.41 1.63
N LEU A 218 -1.83 -13.73 0.49
CA LEU A 218 -1.22 -14.13 -0.78
C LEU A 218 -1.64 -15.52 -1.32
N SER A 219 -2.68 -16.14 -0.77
CA SER A 219 -3.33 -17.30 -1.37
C SER A 219 -3.98 -16.93 -2.71
N ASN A 220 -4.29 -17.92 -3.55
CA ASN A 220 -4.91 -17.68 -4.85
C ASN A 220 -6.19 -16.82 -4.80
N VAL A 221 -7.07 -17.03 -3.81
CA VAL A 221 -8.27 -16.22 -3.62
C VAL A 221 -7.92 -14.81 -3.17
N PHE A 222 -6.95 -14.68 -2.27
CA PHE A 222 -6.44 -13.38 -1.82
C PHE A 222 -5.87 -12.57 -2.99
N ILE A 223 -5.03 -13.20 -3.82
CA ILE A 223 -4.42 -12.57 -4.99
C ILE A 223 -5.50 -12.16 -6.00
N LYS A 224 -6.45 -13.05 -6.32
CA LYS A 224 -7.55 -12.71 -7.23
C LYS A 224 -8.36 -11.53 -6.71
N ARG A 225 -8.72 -11.56 -5.43
CA ARG A 225 -9.41 -10.45 -4.77
C ARG A 225 -8.58 -9.17 -4.88
N TRP A 226 -7.32 -9.18 -4.49
CA TRP A 226 -6.46 -7.99 -4.57
C TRP A 226 -6.36 -7.44 -6.01
N LEU A 227 -6.23 -8.31 -7.00
CA LEU A 227 -6.19 -7.95 -8.42
C LEU A 227 -7.49 -7.31 -8.94
N GLU A 228 -8.65 -7.66 -8.38
CA GLU A 228 -9.95 -7.03 -8.70
C GLU A 228 -10.11 -5.62 -8.09
N TYR A 229 -9.27 -5.26 -7.12
CA TYR A 229 -9.29 -3.96 -6.43
C TYR A 229 -8.16 -3.02 -6.89
N GLN A 230 -7.38 -3.42 -7.89
CA GLN A 230 -6.35 -2.59 -8.53
C GLN A 230 -6.69 -2.33 -10.01
N MET A 231 -5.97 -1.41 -10.65
CA MET A 231 -6.35 -0.79 -11.94
C MET A 231 -5.65 -1.37 -13.18
N LEU A 232 -4.55 -2.09 -12.97
CA LEU A 232 -3.71 -2.63 -14.03
C LEU A 232 -4.37 -3.89 -14.63
N PRO A 233 -4.23 -4.10 -15.95
CA PRO A 233 -4.70 -5.33 -16.57
C PRO A 233 -3.89 -6.52 -16.07
N TYR A 234 -4.57 -7.65 -15.82
CA TYR A 234 -3.93 -8.87 -15.34
C TYR A 234 -4.56 -10.10 -16.00
N LYS A 235 -3.79 -11.19 -16.05
CA LYS A 235 -4.27 -12.52 -16.40
C LYS A 235 -4.16 -13.39 -15.17
N PHE A 236 -5.22 -14.13 -14.83
CA PHE A 236 -5.28 -14.95 -13.63
C PHE A 236 -5.67 -16.39 -13.98
N ASP A 237 -4.68 -17.27 -13.96
CA ASP A 237 -4.85 -18.72 -14.09
C ASP A 237 -3.74 -19.45 -13.28
N GLU A 238 -3.72 -20.78 -13.31
CA GLU A 238 -2.78 -21.61 -12.53
C GLU A 238 -1.29 -21.39 -12.85
N ARG A 239 -0.98 -20.65 -13.92
CA ARG A 239 0.39 -20.36 -14.35
C ARG A 239 0.95 -19.09 -13.73
N TYR A 240 0.15 -18.29 -13.01
CA TYR A 240 0.69 -17.13 -12.30
C TYR A 240 1.66 -17.59 -11.20
N CYS A 241 2.59 -16.72 -10.84
CA CYS A 241 3.45 -16.87 -9.67
C CYS A 241 3.52 -15.55 -8.90
N VAL A 242 3.69 -15.64 -7.59
CA VAL A 242 3.98 -14.49 -6.73
C VAL A 242 5.38 -14.65 -6.18
N THR A 243 6.23 -13.67 -6.45
CA THR A 243 7.61 -13.61 -5.96
C THR A 243 7.66 -12.68 -4.76
N ILE A 244 8.24 -13.14 -3.67
CA ILE A 244 8.43 -12.36 -2.44
C ILE A 244 9.92 -12.22 -2.22
N LEU A 245 10.37 -10.97 -2.07
CA LEU A 245 11.69 -10.67 -1.55
C LEU A 245 11.51 -10.30 -0.08
N ASP A 246 12.00 -11.15 0.82
CA ASP A 246 11.90 -10.89 2.25
C ASP A 246 13.05 -10.01 2.79
N GLY A 247 12.95 -9.63 4.08
CA GLY A 247 13.90 -8.75 4.76
C GLY A 247 15.27 -9.36 4.97
N ASP A 248 15.37 -10.68 4.82
CA ASP A 248 16.62 -11.43 4.83
C ASP A 248 17.15 -11.63 3.40
N VAL A 249 16.55 -10.94 2.41
CA VAL A 249 16.89 -10.95 0.98
C VAL A 249 16.72 -12.33 0.34
N ASN A 250 15.89 -13.19 0.95
CA ASN A 250 15.51 -14.46 0.34
C ASN A 250 14.40 -14.24 -0.67
N VAL A 251 14.46 -14.99 -1.77
CA VAL A 251 13.43 -15.01 -2.80
C VAL A 251 12.55 -16.22 -2.57
N VAL A 252 11.29 -15.98 -2.20
CA VAL A 252 10.26 -17.01 -2.08
C VAL A 252 9.33 -16.94 -3.27
N LEU A 253 9.08 -18.08 -3.90
CA LEU A 253 8.19 -18.22 -5.04
C LEU A 253 6.93 -18.98 -4.63
N LEU A 254 5.79 -18.30 -4.61
CA LEU A 254 4.48 -18.91 -4.43
C LEU A 254 3.86 -19.23 -5.78
N ARG A 255 3.47 -20.48 -5.97
CA ARG A 255 2.72 -20.97 -7.13
C ARG A 255 1.23 -21.06 -6.80
N TRP A 256 0.44 -21.45 -7.80
CA TRP A 256 -0.99 -21.67 -7.62
C TRP A 256 -1.29 -22.59 -6.43
N GLY A 257 -2.28 -22.21 -5.63
CA GLY A 257 -2.72 -22.96 -4.45
C GLY A 257 -1.80 -22.83 -3.23
N GLN A 258 -0.70 -22.06 -3.34
CA GLN A 258 0.12 -21.68 -2.20
C GLN A 258 -0.29 -20.31 -1.67
N GLY A 259 -0.12 -20.12 -0.37
CA GLY A 259 -0.27 -18.83 0.32
C GLY A 259 0.73 -18.74 1.47
N ILE A 260 0.55 -17.73 2.32
CA ILE A 260 1.38 -17.53 3.51
C ILE A 260 0.51 -17.34 4.74
N VAL A 261 0.90 -17.97 5.85
CA VAL A 261 0.44 -17.62 7.20
C VAL A 261 1.52 -16.81 7.90
N LEU A 262 1.14 -15.64 8.42
CA LEU A 262 2.04 -14.82 9.23
C LEU A 262 2.21 -15.43 10.62
N GLY A 263 3.44 -15.64 11.07
CA GLY A 263 3.77 -16.15 12.40
C GLY A 263 4.28 -15.07 13.36
N GLU A 264 4.57 -15.49 14.59
CA GLU A 264 5.18 -14.63 15.61
C GLU A 264 6.50 -14.01 15.12
N GLY A 265 6.80 -12.80 15.61
CA GLY A 265 8.09 -12.15 15.36
C GLY A 265 8.40 -11.82 13.89
N GLY A 266 7.41 -11.91 12.99
CA GLY A 266 7.60 -11.70 11.56
C GLY A 266 8.13 -12.92 10.80
N GLY A 267 8.05 -14.10 11.42
CA GLY A 267 8.14 -15.37 10.69
C GLY A 267 6.91 -15.57 9.79
N TYR A 268 7.02 -16.50 8.84
CA TYR A 268 5.91 -16.87 8.00
C TYR A 268 6.07 -18.31 7.49
N GLU A 269 4.94 -18.96 7.22
CA GLU A 269 4.89 -20.34 6.72
C GLU A 269 4.12 -20.37 5.40
N ILE A 270 4.58 -21.21 4.47
CA ILE A 270 3.88 -21.42 3.20
C ILE A 270 2.81 -22.48 3.41
N ILE A 271 1.56 -22.15 3.08
CA ILE A 271 0.40 -23.05 3.17
C ILE A 271 -0.14 -23.43 1.80
#